data_AF-A0A1D6MIE2-F1
#
_entry.id   AF-A0A1D6MIE2-F1
#
_cell.length_a   1.000
_cell.length_b   1.000
_cell.length_c   1.000
_cell.angle_alpha   90.00
_cell.angle_beta   90.00
_cell.angle_gamma   90.00
#
_symmetry.space_group_name_H-M   'P 1'
#
loop_
_entity.id
_entity.type
_entity.pdbx_description
1 polymer ?
#
loop_
_entity_poly.entity_id
_entity_poly.type
_entity_poly.pdbx_seq_one_letter_code
_entity_poly.pdbx_strand_id
1 'polypeptide(L)' 'MTPFMYFSMAERGNMKSSNPDLPTTEIAKKLGEMWQKMSSEEKQPYVQQAQVDKKRYEKESAVYRGEAAGDVDSGNESD' A
#
# COMPACT_ATOMS: atom_id res chain seq x y z
N MET A 1 -2.81 -0.80 -3.95
CA MET A 1 -1.81 -0.26 -3.00
C MET A 1 -2.51 0.50 -1.86
N THR A 2 -1.99 0.54 -0.63
CA THR A 2 -2.65 1.21 0.52
C THR A 2 -2.27 2.69 0.65
N PRO A 3 -3.08 3.54 1.33
CA PRO A 3 -2.75 4.96 1.51
C PRO A 3 -1.38 5.18 2.19
N PHE A 4 -1.07 4.38 3.21
CA PHE A 4 0.21 4.42 3.90
C PHE A 4 1.39 4.11 2.97
N MET A 5 1.25 3.18 2.02
CA MET A 5 2.32 2.86 1.06
C MET A 5 2.67 4.05 0.17
N TYR A 6 1.66 4.79 -0.32
CA TYR A 6 1.88 6.00 -1.11
C TYR A 6 2.60 7.09 -0.30
N PHE A 7 2.15 7.33 0.92
CA PHE A 7 2.82 8.24 1.85
C PHE A 7 4.26 7.81 2.15
N SER A 8 4.46 6.54 2.48
CA SER A 8 5.78 5.98 2.80
C SER A 8 6.72 6.07 1.62
N MET A 9 6.27 5.81 0.39
CA MET A 9 7.10 5.97 -0.81
C MET A 9 7.50 7.43 -1.05
N ALA A 10 6.56 8.37 -0.89
CA ALA A 10 6.82 9.80 -1.07
C ALA A 10 7.83 10.31 -0.03
N GLU A 11 7.66 9.96 1.25
CA GLU A 11 8.49 10.49 2.32
C GLU A 11 9.77 9.68 2.60
N ARG A 12 9.83 8.39 2.25
CA ARG A 12 11.05 7.59 2.41
C ARG A 12 12.21 8.18 1.61
N GLY A 13 11.94 8.71 0.43
CA GLY A 13 12.95 9.39 -0.40
C GLY A 13 13.50 10.64 0.28
N ASN A 14 12.62 11.48 0.82
CA ASN A 14 12.98 12.69 1.56
C ASN A 14 13.76 12.33 2.83
N MET A 15 13.26 11.39 3.62
CA MET A 15 13.90 10.95 4.86
C MET A 15 15.29 10.35 4.64
N LYS A 16 15.46 9.53 3.59
CA LYS A 16 16.75 8.93 3.26
C LYS A 16 17.74 9.97 2.73
N SER A 17 17.25 10.98 2.01
CA SER A 17 18.10 12.08 1.52
C SER A 17 18.57 12.99 2.66
N SER A 18 17.68 13.31 3.60
CA SER A 18 18.04 14.11 4.78
C SER A 18 18.80 13.33 5.84
N ASN A 19 18.68 12.00 5.86
CA ASN A 19 19.34 11.12 6.82
C ASN A 19 19.91 9.87 6.11
N PRO A 20 20.97 10.02 5.31
CA PRO A 20 21.54 8.91 4.54
C PRO A 20 22.06 7.78 5.44
N ASP A 21 22.50 8.10 6.65
CA ASP A 21 23.05 7.14 7.61
C ASP A 21 21.98 6.38 8.41
N LEU A 22 20.72 6.84 8.39
CA LEU A 22 19.66 6.14 9.09
C LEU A 22 19.32 4.82 8.38
N PRO A 23 19.20 3.71 9.14
CA PRO A 23 18.78 2.44 8.59
C PRO A 23 17.31 2.52 8.15
N THR A 24 16.96 1.77 7.10
CA THR A 24 15.60 1.77 6.54
C THR A 24 14.53 1.38 7.57
N THR A 25 14.88 0.55 8.55
CA THR A 25 13.99 0.16 9.67
C THR A 25 13.61 1.35 10.55
N GLU A 26 14.56 2.20 10.93
CA GLU A 26 14.29 3.43 11.69
C GLU A 26 13.50 4.44 10.86
N ILE A 27 13.79 4.52 9.56
CA ILE A 27 13.02 5.34 8.63
C ILE A 27 11.56 4.87 8.59
N ALA A 28 11.32 3.57 8.43
CA ALA A 28 9.98 2.99 8.40
C ALA A 28 9.22 3.24 9.71
N LYS A 29 9.89 3.14 10.86
CA LYS A 29 9.30 3.42 12.18
C LYS A 29 8.86 4.89 12.29
N LYS A 30 9.73 5.82 11.93
CA LYS A 30 9.41 7.27 11.91
C LYS A 30 8.26 7.60 10.95
N LEU A 31 8.24 7.00 9.76
CA LEU A 31 7.13 7.16 8.81
C LEU A 31 5.81 6.64 9.40
N GLY A 32 5.82 5.50 10.10
CA GLY A 32 4.65 4.98 10.80
C GLY A 32 4.14 5.95 11.87
N GLU A 33 5.04 6.53 12.67
CA GLU A 33 4.68 7.53 13.69
C GLU A 33 4.14 8.82 13.07
N MET A 34 4.75 9.31 11.98
CA MET A 34 4.26 10.50 11.25
C MET A 34 2.87 10.24 10.68
N TRP A 35 2.66 9.09 10.04
CA TRP A 35 1.35 8.70 9.52
C TRP A 35 0.29 8.66 10.61
N GLN A 36 0.58 8.12 11.80
CA GLN A 36 -0.39 8.12 12.90
C GLN A 36 -0.74 9.53 13.36
N LYS A 37 0.24 10.45 13.39
CA LYS A 37 0.06 11.85 13.81
C LYS A 37 -0.63 12.73 12.77
N MET A 38 -0.59 12.36 11.49
CA MET A 38 -1.26 13.11 10.43
C MET A 38 -2.77 13.13 10.61
N SER A 39 -3.37 14.28 10.33
CA SER A 39 -4.80 14.49 10.28
C SER A 39 -5.44 13.75 9.10
N SER A 40 -6.77 13.60 9.16
CA SER A 40 -7.55 13.02 8.07
C SER A 40 -7.40 13.80 6.76
N GLU A 41 -7.21 15.13 6.85
CA GLU A 41 -7.02 16.03 5.72
C GLU A 41 -5.66 15.83 5.05
N GLU A 42 -4.59 15.68 5.84
CA GLU A 42 -3.26 15.37 5.31
C GLU A 42 -3.17 13.96 4.72
N LYS A 43 -3.93 13.01 5.28
CA LYS A 43 -4.05 11.64 4.76
C LYS A 43 -4.91 11.57 3.50
N GLN A 44 -5.83 12.51 3.32
CA GLN A 44 -6.85 12.52 2.28
C GLN A 44 -6.30 12.34 0.85
N PRO A 45 -5.24 13.05 0.39
CA PRO A 45 -4.68 12.83 -0.93
C PRO A 45 -4.19 11.38 -1.15
N TYR A 46 -3.52 10.79 -0.15
CA TYR A 46 -3.04 9.41 -0.22
C TYR A 46 -4.19 8.39 -0.20
N VAL A 47 -5.26 8.70 0.54
CA VAL A 47 -6.48 7.88 0.56
C VAL A 47 -7.17 7.91 -0.80
N GLN A 48 -7.31 9.08 -1.43
CA GLN A 48 -7.87 9.19 -2.78
C GLN A 48 -7.03 8.39 -3.79
N GLN A 49 -5.70 8.51 -3.75
CA GLN A 49 -4.81 7.80 -4.66
C GLN A 49 -4.93 6.28 -4.52
N ALA A 50 -5.01 5.78 -3.28
CA ALA A 50 -5.28 4.37 -3.01
C ALA A 50 -6.66 3.91 -3.47
N GLN A 51 -7.69 4.75 -3.37
CA GLN A 51 -9.04 4.43 -3.87
C GLN A 51 -9.09 4.37 -5.40
N VAL A 52 -8.41 5.28 -6.09
CA VAL A 52 -8.30 5.28 -7.56
C VAL A 52 -7.60 4.00 -8.02
N ASP A 53 -6.48 3.66 -7.38
CA ASP A 53 -5.74 2.44 -7.69
C ASP A 53 -6.54 1.16 -7.38
N LYS A 54 -7.28 1.15 -6.26
CA LYS A 54 -8.20 0.05 -5.92
C LYS A 54 -9.28 -0.12 -7.00
N LYS A 55 -9.91 0.97 -7.47
CA LYS A 55 -10.92 0.92 -8.54
C LYS A 55 -10.35 0.41 -9.86
N ARG A 56 -9.12 0.81 -10.21
CA ARG A 56 -8.41 0.27 -11.37
C ARG A 56 -8.23 -1.24 -11.24
N TYR A 57 -7.69 -1.69 -10.10
CA TYR A 57 -7.50 -3.12 -9.84
C TYR A 57 -8.82 -3.90 -9.81
N GLU A 58 -9.89 -3.34 -9.25
CA GLU A 58 -11.22 -3.97 -9.27
C GLU A 58 -11.74 -4.13 -10.70
N LYS A 59 -11.58 -3.10 -11.54
CA LYS A 59 -11.97 -3.16 -12.95
C LYS A 59 -11.14 -4.16 -13.74
N GLU A 60 -9.83 -4.19 -13.54
CA GLU A 60 -8.91 -5.14 -14.20
C GLU A 60 -9.12 -6.57 -13.68
N SER A 61 -9.33 -6.76 -12.38
CA SER A 61 -9.60 -8.06 -11.78
C SER A 61 -11.00 -8.60 -12.09
N ALA A 62 -11.96 -7.76 -12.46
CA ALA A 62 -13.25 -8.21 -12.99
C ALA A 62 -13.12 -8.76 -14.42
N VAL A 63 -12.21 -8.18 -15.22
CA VAL A 63 -11.83 -8.72 -16.53
C VAL A 63 -11.06 -10.05 -16.34
N TYR A 64 -10.14 -10.11 -15.38
CA TYR A 64 -9.33 -11.31 -15.13
C TYR A 64 -10.09 -12.44 -14.42
N ARG A 65 -11.06 -12.15 -13.54
CA ARG A 65 -11.95 -13.16 -12.93
C ARG A 65 -12.94 -13.77 -13.92
N GLY A 66 -13.09 -13.19 -15.11
CA GLY A 66 -13.78 -13.83 -16.23
C GLY A 66 -12.95 -14.93 -16.90
N GLU A 67 -11.62 -14.91 -16.77
CA GLU A 67 -10.71 -15.89 -17.39
C GLU A 67 -9.98 -16.80 -16.39
N ALA A 68 -9.98 -16.48 -15.09
CA ALA A 68 -9.33 -17.26 -14.03
C ALA A 68 -10.32 -18.00 -13.11
N ALA A 69 -11.51 -18.35 -13.62
CA ALA A 69 -12.47 -19.24 -12.95
C ALA A 69 -12.37 -20.70 -13.43
N GLY A 70 -11.19 -21.10 -13.92
CA GLY A 70 -10.79 -22.49 -14.10
C GLY A 70 -9.48 -22.74 -13.37
N ASP A 71 -9.47 -23.77 -12.51
CA ASP A 71 -8.28 -24.42 -11.95
C ASP A 71 -7.54 -23.81 -10.74
N VAL A 72 -8.27 -23.51 -9.66
CA VAL A 72 -7.72 -23.74 -8.31
C VAL A 72 -8.67 -24.60 -7.49
N ASP A 73 -8.74 -25.87 -7.88
CA ASP A 73 -8.95 -26.96 -6.94
C ASP A 73 -7.76 -26.97 -5.97
N SER A 74 -7.95 -26.37 -4.79
CA SER A 74 -7.10 -26.66 -3.64
C SER A 74 -7.97 -27.39 -2.64
N GLY A 75 -8.09 -28.70 -2.86
CA GLY A 75 -8.60 -29.65 -1.89
C GLY A 75 -8.02 -29.37 -0.50
N ASN A 76 -8.93 -29.24 0.46
CA ASN A 76 -8.60 -29.25 1.88
C ASN A 76 -9.29 -30.46 2.52
N GLU A 77 -8.76 -31.63 2.18
CA GLU A 77 -8.65 -32.86 3.01
C GLU A 77 -7.16 -32.93 3.38
N SER A 78 -6.65 -33.21 4.58
CA SER A 78 -7.08 -33.85 5.83
C SER A 78 -6.09 -33.32 6.91
N ASP A 79 -6.37 -33.32 8.21
CA ASP A 79 -6.48 -34.48 9.12
C ASP A 79 -7.10 -34.01 10.45
#